data_AF-A0A8D0QSX1-F1
#
_entry.id   AF-A0A8D0QSX1-F1
#
_cell.length_a   1.000
_cell.length_b   1.000
_cell.length_c   1.000
_cell.angle_alpha   90.00
_cell.angle_beta   90.00
_cell.angle_gamma   90.00
#
_symmetry.space_group_name_H-M   'P 1'
#
loop_
_entity.id
_entity.type
_entity.pdbx_description
1 polymer ?
#
loop_
_entity_poly.entity_id
_entity_poly.type
_entity_poly.pdbx_seq_one_letter_code
_entity_poly.pdbx_strand_id
1 'polypeptide(L)'
;AEYCSGGWGHNSGPSVLPVLSGCAIIVRGQPRGGPPPERQINLSNIRAGNLARRAAATQPDAKDTPDEPWAFPAREFLRKKLIGKEVCFTIENKTPQGREYGMIYLGKDTNGENIAESLVAEGLATRREGMRANNPEQNRLAECEEQAKAAKKGMWSEGSGSQTIRDLKYTIENPRHFVDSHHQKPVNAIIEHVRDGSVVRALLLPDYYLVTVMLSGIKCPTFRREADGSETPEPFAAEAKFFTESRLLQRDVQIILESCHNQNILGTILHPNGNITELLLKDGFARCVDWSIAVYTRGAEKLRAAERFAKDRRLRIWRDYVAPTANLDQKDKQFVAKVMQVLNADAIVVKLNSGDYKTIHLSSIRPPRLEGENTQDKNKKLRPLYDIPYMFEAREFLRKKLIGKKVNVTVDYIRPASPATETVPAFSERTCATNSLLGLLSPAFRPRLLCVPRNSLTYHCYVAAERFVCRVLQNHSLVNHILSLLSLLKIYWALCAWHCERSLLLLIMLFIECQSGP
;
A
#
# COMPACT_ATOMS: atom_id res chain seq x y z
N ALA A 1 -13.04 -24.97 -33.62
CA ALA A 1 -14.24 -25.59 -33.01
C ALA A 1 -13.97 -26.15 -31.60
N GLU A 2 -12.87 -26.89 -31.34
CA GLU A 2 -12.64 -27.61 -30.07
C GLU A 2 -12.72 -26.80 -28.76
N TYR A 3 -12.45 -25.49 -28.74
CA TYR A 3 -12.43 -24.71 -27.49
C TYR A 3 -13.47 -23.59 -27.39
N CYS A 4 -14.26 -23.33 -28.45
CA CYS A 4 -15.47 -22.49 -28.32
C CYS A 4 -16.66 -23.31 -27.79
N SER A 5 -16.59 -24.65 -27.83
CA SER A 5 -17.60 -25.56 -27.28
C SER A 5 -16.97 -26.50 -26.26
N GLY A 6 -16.99 -26.12 -24.98
CA GLY A 6 -17.07 -27.09 -23.88
C GLY A 6 -15.77 -27.65 -23.26
N GLY A 7 -14.57 -27.29 -23.74
CA GLY A 7 -13.31 -27.75 -23.11
C GLY A 7 -13.04 -27.21 -21.69
N TRP A 8 -13.80 -26.20 -21.28
CA TRP A 8 -13.85 -25.66 -19.92
C TRP A 8 -15.31 -25.76 -19.48
N GLY A 9 -15.66 -26.68 -18.58
CA GLY A 9 -17.05 -26.99 -18.24
C GLY A 9 -17.89 -25.75 -17.89
N HIS A 10 -18.78 -25.36 -18.79
CA HIS A 10 -19.88 -24.37 -18.75
C HIS A 10 -19.67 -22.91 -18.28
N ASN A 11 -20.24 -22.03 -19.14
CA ASN A 11 -20.77 -20.66 -19.00
C ASN A 11 -19.87 -19.42 -18.93
N SER A 12 -18.54 -19.55 -18.85
CA SER A 12 -17.66 -18.42 -19.18
C SER A 12 -16.35 -18.94 -19.77
N GLY A 13 -16.02 -18.48 -20.97
CA GLY A 13 -14.77 -18.69 -21.65
C GLY A 13 -13.57 -18.12 -20.89
N PRO A 14 -12.36 -18.44 -21.37
CA PRO A 14 -11.13 -18.07 -20.71
C PRO A 14 -10.90 -16.56 -20.76
N SER A 15 -10.40 -16.01 -19.65
CA SER A 15 -10.10 -14.58 -19.51
C SER A 15 -8.63 -14.29 -19.85
N VAL A 16 -8.38 -13.17 -20.51
CA VAL A 16 -7.03 -12.74 -20.88
C VAL A 16 -6.32 -12.06 -19.70
N LEU A 17 -5.06 -12.45 -19.45
CA LEU A 17 -4.23 -11.94 -18.34
C LEU A 17 -3.09 -11.03 -18.76
N PRO A 18 -1.87 -11.49 -19.11
CA PRO A 18 -0.94 -10.58 -19.78
C PRO A 18 -0.92 -10.77 -21.28
N VAL A 19 -0.85 -9.63 -21.98
CA VAL A 19 -0.28 -9.54 -23.32
C VAL A 19 1.25 -9.48 -23.18
N LEU A 20 1.93 -10.40 -23.85
CA LEU A 20 3.38 -10.54 -23.85
C LEU A 20 4.03 -9.83 -25.04
N SER A 21 5.36 -9.82 -25.06
CA SER A 21 6.15 -9.39 -26.22
C SER A 21 5.79 -10.19 -27.47
N GLY A 22 5.82 -9.54 -28.64
CA GLY A 22 5.47 -10.16 -29.91
C GLY A 22 3.98 -10.55 -30.00
N CYS A 23 3.12 -9.89 -29.22
CA CYS A 23 1.67 -10.08 -29.20
C CYS A 23 1.21 -11.51 -28.84
N ALA A 24 2.01 -12.28 -28.12
CA ALA A 24 1.53 -13.52 -27.50
C ALA A 24 0.63 -13.20 -26.31
N ILE A 25 -0.37 -14.03 -26.04
CA ILE A 25 -1.38 -13.78 -25.01
C ILE A 25 -1.44 -14.97 -24.06
N ILE A 26 -1.54 -14.71 -22.76
CA ILE A 26 -1.84 -15.74 -21.76
C ILE A 26 -3.32 -15.67 -21.41
N VAL A 27 -4.00 -16.80 -21.59
CA VAL A 27 -5.39 -17.01 -21.21
C VAL A 27 -5.46 -17.91 -19.98
N ARG A 28 -6.46 -17.69 -19.14
CA ARG A 28 -6.68 -18.45 -17.90
C ARG A 28 -8.14 -18.83 -17.73
N GLY A 29 -8.36 -20.04 -17.24
CA GLY A 29 -9.69 -20.51 -16.86
C GLY A 29 -10.17 -19.97 -15.51
N GLN A 30 -11.34 -20.46 -15.08
CA GLN A 30 -11.85 -20.13 -13.76
C GLN A 30 -11.10 -20.89 -12.64
N PRO A 31 -10.86 -20.27 -11.47
CA PRO A 31 -10.28 -20.95 -10.33
C PRO A 31 -11.27 -21.98 -9.76
N ARG A 32 -10.85 -23.25 -9.64
CA ARG A 32 -11.63 -24.35 -9.07
C ARG A 32 -10.85 -25.03 -7.96
N GLY A 33 -10.96 -24.50 -6.74
CA GLY A 33 -10.30 -25.06 -5.55
C GLY A 33 -8.77 -24.93 -5.52
N GLY A 34 -8.15 -24.28 -6.51
CA GLY A 34 -6.71 -24.09 -6.61
C GLY A 34 -6.32 -23.09 -7.71
N PRO A 35 -5.01 -22.98 -8.02
CA PRO A 35 -4.52 -22.12 -9.09
C PRO A 35 -5.21 -22.48 -10.42
N PRO A 36 -5.84 -21.51 -11.09
CA PRO A 36 -6.49 -21.75 -12.36
C PRO A 36 -5.46 -22.10 -13.44
N PRO A 37 -5.80 -22.95 -14.43
CA PRO A 37 -4.85 -23.32 -15.47
C PRO A 37 -4.64 -22.15 -16.43
N GLU A 38 -3.38 -21.96 -16.83
CA GLU A 38 -2.93 -20.92 -17.74
C GLU A 38 -2.41 -21.54 -19.03
N ARG A 39 -2.60 -20.82 -20.14
CA ARG A 39 -2.16 -21.26 -21.45
C ARG A 39 -1.64 -20.06 -22.24
N GLN A 40 -0.43 -20.17 -22.76
CA GLN A 40 0.13 -19.15 -23.64
C GLN A 40 -0.21 -19.50 -25.09
N ILE A 41 -0.78 -18.53 -25.81
CA ILE A 41 -1.17 -18.65 -27.20
C ILE A 41 -0.42 -17.58 -27.99
N ASN A 42 0.34 -18.02 -28.99
CA ASN A 42 0.98 -17.15 -29.96
C ASN A 42 0.04 -16.94 -31.16
N LEU A 43 -0.05 -15.70 -31.67
CA LEU A 43 -0.89 -15.41 -32.82
C LEU A 43 -0.30 -16.06 -34.09
N SER A 44 -1.10 -16.89 -34.75
CA SER A 44 -0.76 -17.51 -36.04
C SER A 44 -0.60 -16.46 -37.13
N ASN A 45 0.17 -16.80 -38.18
CA ASN A 45 0.25 -16.08 -39.47
C ASN A 45 0.82 -14.66 -39.44
N ILE A 46 1.04 -14.07 -38.26
CA ILE A 46 1.54 -12.70 -38.12
C ILE A 46 2.85 -12.63 -37.32
N ARG A 47 3.51 -11.49 -37.40
CA ARG A 47 4.68 -11.12 -36.60
C ARG A 47 4.54 -9.68 -36.14
N ALA A 48 4.58 -9.47 -34.83
CA ALA A 48 4.67 -8.15 -34.22
C ALA A 48 6.10 -7.88 -33.73
N GLY A 49 6.39 -6.61 -33.45
CA GLY A 49 7.68 -6.19 -32.90
C GLY A 49 7.93 -6.75 -31.50
N ASN A 50 9.20 -6.96 -31.17
CA ASN A 50 9.62 -7.39 -29.83
C ASN A 50 9.70 -6.20 -28.86
N LEU A 51 9.20 -6.39 -27.65
CA LEU A 51 9.36 -5.42 -26.57
C LEU A 51 10.78 -5.46 -26.01
N ALA A 52 11.15 -4.34 -25.40
CA ALA A 52 12.36 -4.18 -24.65
C ALA A 52 12.48 -5.25 -23.56
N ARG A 53 13.69 -5.75 -23.37
CA ARG A 53 14.00 -6.82 -22.43
C ARG A 53 15.19 -6.41 -21.60
N ARG A 54 14.98 -6.41 -20.29
CA ARG A 54 16.07 -6.25 -19.33
C ARG A 54 16.94 -7.50 -19.32
N ALA A 55 18.25 -7.33 -19.34
CA ALA A 55 19.20 -8.40 -19.15
C ALA A 55 18.97 -9.07 -17.78
N ALA A 56 19.05 -10.39 -17.74
CA ALA A 56 18.92 -11.14 -16.49
C ALA A 56 20.17 -10.93 -15.63
N ALA A 57 20.00 -10.76 -14.33
CA ALA A 57 21.12 -10.61 -13.40
C ALA A 57 22.05 -11.84 -13.37
N THR A 58 21.59 -12.99 -13.86
CA THR A 58 22.37 -14.21 -14.03
C THR A 58 23.35 -14.14 -15.21
N GLN A 59 23.22 -13.14 -16.10
CA GLN A 59 24.08 -12.92 -17.26
C GLN A 59 24.60 -11.48 -17.24
N PRO A 60 25.67 -11.19 -16.47
CA PRO A 60 26.16 -9.82 -16.26
C PRO A 60 26.67 -9.12 -17.54
N ASP A 61 27.11 -9.89 -18.55
CA ASP A 61 27.58 -9.36 -19.83
C ASP A 61 26.45 -9.10 -20.84
N ALA A 62 25.23 -9.57 -20.55
CA ALA A 62 24.09 -9.35 -21.41
C ALA A 62 23.64 -7.88 -21.31
N LYS A 63 23.39 -7.25 -22.46
CA LYS A 63 22.88 -5.87 -22.52
C LYS A 63 21.36 -5.86 -22.58
N ASP A 64 20.77 -4.81 -22.02
CA ASP A 64 19.35 -4.53 -22.18
C ASP A 64 19.05 -4.31 -23.67
N THR A 65 17.98 -4.95 -24.18
CA THR A 65 17.54 -4.77 -25.56
C THR A 65 16.38 -3.77 -25.60
N PRO A 66 16.40 -2.74 -26.46
CA PRO A 66 15.31 -1.76 -26.58
C PRO A 66 14.07 -2.37 -27.26
N ASP A 67 12.98 -1.59 -27.29
CA ASP A 67 11.78 -1.94 -28.07
C ASP A 67 12.10 -1.90 -29.57
N GLU A 68 11.56 -2.84 -30.35
CA GLU A 68 11.46 -2.67 -31.79
C GLU A 68 10.41 -1.60 -32.14
N PRO A 69 10.53 -0.88 -33.26
CA PRO A 69 9.53 0.08 -33.70
C PRO A 69 8.12 -0.53 -33.69
N TRP A 70 7.15 0.21 -33.17
CA TRP A 70 5.74 -0.18 -33.04
C TRP A 70 5.45 -1.38 -32.11
N ALA A 71 6.46 -1.97 -31.45
CA ALA A 71 6.25 -3.09 -30.53
C ALA A 71 5.41 -2.70 -29.30
N PHE A 72 5.76 -1.59 -28.64
CA PHE A 72 5.00 -1.13 -27.48
C PHE A 72 3.57 -0.68 -27.83
N PRO A 73 3.34 0.11 -28.91
CA PRO A 73 1.99 0.38 -29.41
C PRO A 73 1.17 -0.89 -29.70
N ALA A 74 1.77 -1.91 -30.32
CA ALA A 74 1.09 -3.18 -30.58
C ALA A 74 0.64 -3.87 -29.28
N ARG A 75 1.51 -3.90 -28.26
CA ARG A 75 1.14 -4.45 -26.96
C ARG A 75 0.05 -3.62 -26.28
N GLU A 76 0.13 -2.30 -26.31
CA GLU A 76 -0.88 -1.43 -25.70
C GLU A 76 -2.24 -1.51 -26.40
N PHE A 77 -2.26 -1.70 -27.72
CA PHE A 77 -3.48 -1.94 -28.48
C PHE A 77 -4.21 -3.20 -28.01
N LEU A 78 -3.48 -4.32 -27.89
CA LEU A 78 -4.03 -5.56 -27.36
C LEU A 78 -4.41 -5.43 -25.89
N ARG A 79 -3.57 -4.78 -25.07
CA ARG A 79 -3.83 -4.61 -23.63
C ARG A 79 -5.16 -3.88 -23.41
N LYS A 80 -5.39 -2.78 -24.13
CA LYS A 80 -6.63 -1.99 -24.03
C LYS A 80 -7.86 -2.76 -24.51
N LYS A 81 -7.72 -3.63 -25.51
CA LYS A 81 -8.83 -4.43 -26.06
C LYS A 81 -9.15 -5.68 -25.25
N LEU A 82 -8.13 -6.41 -24.79
CA LEU A 82 -8.28 -7.79 -24.32
C LEU A 82 -8.28 -7.95 -22.80
N ILE A 83 -7.65 -7.06 -22.05
CA ILE A 83 -7.44 -7.27 -20.62
C ILE A 83 -8.77 -7.36 -19.87
N GLY A 84 -8.95 -8.48 -19.16
CA GLY A 84 -10.19 -8.76 -18.42
C GLY A 84 -11.38 -9.12 -19.31
N LYS A 85 -11.18 -9.31 -20.63
CA LYS A 85 -12.22 -9.81 -21.55
C LYS A 85 -12.14 -11.32 -21.68
N GLU A 86 -13.30 -11.89 -21.97
CA GLU A 86 -13.47 -13.28 -22.38
C GLU A 86 -13.17 -13.39 -23.88
N VAL A 87 -12.38 -14.40 -24.27
CA VAL A 87 -12.00 -14.64 -25.67
C VAL A 87 -12.25 -16.09 -26.05
N CYS A 88 -12.57 -16.35 -27.31
CA CYS A 88 -12.44 -17.68 -27.89
C CYS A 88 -11.14 -17.80 -28.67
N PHE A 89 -10.55 -19.00 -28.72
CA PHE A 89 -9.37 -19.26 -29.53
C PHE A 89 -9.41 -20.65 -30.16
N THR A 90 -8.62 -20.82 -31.21
CA THR A 90 -8.39 -22.11 -31.87
C THR A 90 -6.90 -22.32 -32.05
N ILE A 91 -6.40 -23.49 -31.64
CA ILE A 91 -4.99 -23.86 -31.81
C ILE A 91 -4.83 -24.51 -33.19
N GLU A 92 -3.90 -24.00 -33.97
CA GLU A 92 -3.62 -24.45 -35.34
C GLU A 92 -2.36 -25.31 -35.39
N ASN A 93 -1.31 -24.88 -34.70
CA ASN A 93 -0.02 -25.56 -34.72
C ASN A 93 0.61 -25.60 -33.32
N LYS A 94 1.29 -26.70 -32.99
CA LYS A 94 2.09 -26.84 -31.79
C LYS A 94 3.50 -27.23 -32.18
N THR A 95 4.45 -26.39 -31.81
CA THR A 95 5.88 -26.65 -32.06
C THR A 95 6.37 -27.81 -31.18
N PRO A 96 7.46 -28.51 -31.58
CA PRO A 96 8.07 -29.55 -30.75
C PRO A 96 8.51 -29.06 -29.36
N GLN A 97 8.80 -27.75 -29.24
CA GLN A 97 9.16 -27.07 -27.99
C GLN A 97 7.95 -26.74 -27.10
N GLY A 98 6.74 -27.14 -27.51
CA GLY A 98 5.51 -26.92 -26.76
C GLY A 98 4.85 -25.55 -26.95
N ARG A 99 5.40 -24.66 -27.79
CA ARG A 99 4.74 -23.38 -28.12
C ARG A 99 3.55 -23.60 -29.03
N GLU A 100 2.43 -22.98 -28.70
CA GLU A 100 1.16 -23.15 -29.40
C GLU A 100 0.81 -21.88 -30.17
N TYR A 101 0.47 -22.07 -31.44
CA TYR A 101 0.06 -21.01 -32.36
C TYR A 101 -1.41 -21.19 -32.71
N GLY A 102 -2.15 -20.09 -32.70
CA GLY A 102 -3.57 -20.12 -32.95
C GLY A 102 -4.16 -18.75 -33.29
N MET A 103 -5.46 -18.76 -33.53
CA MET A 103 -6.28 -17.58 -33.76
C MET A 103 -7.04 -17.23 -32.47
N ILE A 104 -7.22 -15.95 -32.21
CA ILE A 104 -7.92 -15.44 -31.04
C ILE A 104 -9.03 -14.52 -31.53
N TYR A 105 -10.23 -14.73 -30.99
CA TYR A 105 -11.46 -14.04 -31.33
C TYR A 105 -12.00 -13.36 -30.08
N LEU A 106 -12.32 -12.07 -30.18
CA LEU A 106 -12.97 -11.33 -29.11
C LEU A 106 -14.46 -11.70 -29.08
N GLY A 107 -14.87 -12.43 -28.05
CA GLY A 107 -16.23 -12.96 -27.94
C GLY A 107 -16.25 -14.40 -27.44
N LYS A 108 -17.42 -15.06 -27.59
CA LYS A 108 -17.63 -16.44 -27.14
C LYS A 108 -17.46 -17.48 -28.26
N ASP A 109 -17.54 -17.03 -29.51
CA ASP A 109 -17.49 -17.85 -30.71
C ASP A 109 -16.40 -17.35 -31.68
N THR A 110 -16.16 -18.11 -32.74
CA THR A 110 -15.17 -17.78 -33.78
C THR A 110 -15.64 -16.73 -34.77
N ASN A 111 -16.85 -16.20 -34.63
CA ASN A 111 -17.38 -15.14 -35.49
C ASN A 111 -17.06 -13.73 -34.96
N GLY A 112 -16.45 -13.64 -33.77
CA GLY A 112 -16.01 -12.38 -33.17
C GLY A 112 -14.84 -11.74 -33.91
N GLU A 113 -14.41 -10.57 -33.42
CA GLU A 113 -13.28 -9.83 -33.98
C GLU A 113 -11.99 -10.67 -33.88
N ASN A 114 -11.36 -10.95 -35.03
CA ASN A 114 -10.09 -11.67 -35.09
C ASN A 114 -8.93 -10.72 -34.71
N ILE A 115 -8.25 -11.05 -33.63
CA ILE A 115 -7.19 -10.20 -33.05
C ILE A 115 -5.98 -10.06 -33.98
N ALA A 116 -5.65 -11.10 -34.75
CA ALA A 116 -4.54 -11.03 -35.71
C ALA A 116 -4.85 -10.05 -36.85
N GLU A 117 -6.09 -10.09 -37.36
CA GLU A 117 -6.55 -9.18 -38.41
C GLU A 117 -6.54 -7.73 -37.93
N SER A 118 -7.05 -7.47 -36.72
CA SER A 118 -7.06 -6.12 -36.14
C SER A 118 -5.67 -5.53 -35.95
N LEU A 119 -4.66 -6.33 -35.59
CA LEU A 119 -3.28 -5.87 -35.49
C LEU A 119 -2.69 -5.48 -36.86
N VAL A 120 -2.96 -6.30 -37.88
CA VAL A 120 -2.46 -6.05 -39.24
C VAL A 120 -3.16 -4.84 -39.86
N ALA A 121 -4.47 -4.70 -39.69
CA ALA A 121 -5.26 -3.57 -40.19
C ALA A 121 -4.84 -2.21 -39.60
N GLU A 122 -4.26 -2.20 -38.39
CA GLU A 122 -3.69 -1.00 -37.76
C GLU A 122 -2.18 -0.83 -38.01
N GLY A 123 -1.56 -1.70 -38.82
CA GLY A 123 -0.13 -1.64 -39.12
C GLY A 123 0.75 -1.91 -37.90
N LEU A 124 0.28 -2.74 -36.96
CA LEU A 124 0.98 -3.10 -35.72
C LEU A 124 1.62 -4.51 -35.78
N ALA A 125 1.32 -5.27 -36.83
CA ALA A 125 1.94 -6.54 -37.15
C ALA A 125 2.02 -6.72 -38.68
N THR A 126 2.97 -7.52 -39.16
CA THR A 126 3.06 -7.94 -40.56
C THR A 126 2.60 -9.38 -40.71
N ARG A 127 2.17 -9.75 -41.91
CA ARG A 127 1.98 -11.17 -42.24
C ARG A 127 3.33 -11.89 -42.29
N ARG A 128 3.35 -13.19 -41.98
CA ARG A 128 4.52 -14.06 -42.18
C ARG A 128 4.58 -14.53 -43.64
N GLU A 129 5.78 -14.48 -44.21
CA GLU A 129 6.08 -14.98 -45.55
C GLU A 129 6.12 -16.52 -45.62
N GLY A 130 5.85 -17.08 -46.80
CA GLY A 130 5.97 -18.52 -47.06
C GLY A 130 4.76 -19.38 -46.67
N MET A 131 3.61 -18.76 -46.43
CA MET A 131 2.37 -19.47 -46.11
C MET A 131 1.54 -19.75 -47.39
N ARG A 132 0.78 -20.86 -47.41
CA ARG A 132 0.04 -21.31 -48.61
C ARG A 132 -1.01 -20.28 -49.06
N ALA A 133 -0.86 -19.78 -50.29
CA ALA A 133 -1.72 -18.75 -50.90
C ALA A 133 -3.22 -19.12 -51.04
N ASN A 134 -3.61 -20.37 -50.77
CA ASN A 134 -4.98 -20.85 -50.92
C ASN A 134 -5.78 -20.88 -49.59
N ASN A 135 -5.31 -20.20 -48.53
CA ASN A 135 -6.04 -20.12 -47.26
C ASN A 135 -6.89 -18.83 -47.20
N PRO A 136 -8.24 -18.90 -47.10
CA PRO A 136 -9.11 -17.73 -46.98
C PRO A 136 -8.71 -16.74 -45.88
N GLU A 137 -8.22 -17.23 -44.74
CA GLU A 137 -7.79 -16.39 -43.62
C GLU A 137 -6.52 -15.57 -43.96
N GLN A 138 -5.66 -16.09 -44.85
CA GLN A 138 -4.49 -15.34 -45.30
C GLN A 138 -4.83 -14.27 -46.32
N ASN A 139 -5.87 -14.50 -47.13
CA ASN A 139 -6.40 -13.49 -48.05
C ASN A 139 -6.98 -12.32 -47.26
N ARG A 140 -7.74 -12.58 -46.19
CA ARG A 140 -8.22 -11.51 -45.28
C ARG A 140 -7.07 -10.73 -44.65
N LEU A 141 -6.04 -11.42 -44.16
CA LEU A 141 -4.84 -10.74 -43.64
C LEU A 141 -4.12 -9.91 -44.72
N ALA A 142 -4.14 -10.34 -45.99
CA ALA A 142 -3.62 -9.57 -47.12
C ALA A 142 -4.39 -8.28 -47.33
N GLU A 143 -5.71 -8.37 -47.36
CA GLU A 143 -6.60 -7.22 -47.52
C GLU A 143 -6.39 -6.20 -46.39
N CYS A 144 -6.31 -6.67 -45.14
CA CYS A 144 -6.00 -5.82 -43.99
C CYS A 144 -4.63 -5.14 -44.10
N GLU A 145 -3.61 -5.86 -44.57
CA GLU A 145 -2.25 -5.32 -44.71
C GLU A 145 -2.18 -4.25 -45.81
N GLU A 146 -2.82 -4.49 -46.96
CA GLU A 146 -2.91 -3.52 -48.05
C GLU A 146 -3.72 -2.28 -47.63
N GLN A 147 -4.80 -2.45 -46.87
CA GLN A 147 -5.54 -1.33 -46.30
C GLN A 147 -4.69 -0.51 -45.32
N ALA A 148 -3.90 -1.16 -44.46
CA ALA A 148 -3.01 -0.48 -43.53
C ALA A 148 -1.89 0.29 -44.25
N LYS A 149 -1.34 -0.29 -45.35
CA LYS A 149 -0.36 0.38 -46.22
C LYS A 149 -0.96 1.60 -46.92
N ALA A 150 -2.13 1.45 -47.55
CA ALA A 150 -2.82 2.54 -48.25
C ALA A 150 -3.17 3.69 -47.29
N ALA A 151 -3.56 3.37 -46.05
CA ALA A 151 -3.86 4.34 -45.01
C ALA A 151 -2.63 4.86 -44.25
N LYS A 152 -1.41 4.39 -44.58
CA LYS A 152 -0.14 4.75 -43.92
C LYS A 152 -0.20 4.59 -42.38
N LYS A 153 -0.79 3.51 -41.90
CA LYS A 153 -0.98 3.24 -40.46
C LYS A 153 0.23 2.54 -39.85
N GLY A 154 0.52 2.85 -38.58
CA GLY A 154 1.54 2.16 -37.78
C GLY A 154 2.89 2.11 -38.48
N MET A 155 3.44 0.90 -38.65
CA MET A 155 4.72 0.68 -39.33
C MET A 155 4.76 1.10 -40.81
N TRP A 156 3.59 1.32 -41.44
CA TRP A 156 3.47 1.81 -42.81
C TRP A 156 3.40 3.35 -42.90
N SER A 157 3.43 4.04 -41.76
CA SER A 157 3.55 5.50 -41.73
C SER A 157 4.94 5.97 -42.20
N GLU A 158 5.04 7.24 -42.57
CA GLU A 158 6.32 7.83 -42.98
C GLU A 158 7.27 7.99 -41.78
N GLY A 159 8.51 7.53 -41.93
CA GLY A 159 9.56 7.61 -40.91
C GLY A 159 10.00 6.25 -40.36
N SER A 160 10.98 6.26 -39.45
CA SER A 160 11.55 5.03 -38.87
C SER A 160 10.71 4.43 -37.73
N GLY A 161 9.70 5.15 -37.23
CA GLY A 161 8.94 4.75 -36.05
C GLY A 161 9.71 4.87 -34.73
N SER A 162 10.88 5.54 -34.71
CA SER A 162 11.73 5.65 -33.51
C SER A 162 11.04 6.33 -32.32
N GLN A 163 10.06 7.20 -32.58
CA GLN A 163 9.24 7.85 -31.55
C GLN A 163 8.39 6.86 -30.72
N THR A 164 8.21 5.63 -31.20
CA THR A 164 7.46 4.58 -30.51
C THR A 164 8.33 3.73 -29.58
N ILE A 165 9.65 3.87 -29.68
CA ILE A 165 10.63 3.17 -28.85
C ILE A 165 10.72 3.91 -27.52
N ARG A 166 10.42 3.22 -26.42
CA ARG A 166 10.48 3.83 -25.09
C ARG A 166 11.92 3.89 -24.61
N ASP A 167 12.28 5.01 -24.01
CA ASP A 167 13.46 5.11 -23.16
C ASP A 167 13.13 4.52 -21.77
N LEU A 168 13.30 3.20 -21.63
CA LEU A 168 12.97 2.51 -20.38
C LEU A 168 14.02 2.77 -19.30
N LYS A 169 13.55 3.34 -18.19
CA LYS A 169 14.41 3.66 -17.03
C LYS A 169 14.17 2.64 -15.93
N TYR A 170 15.12 1.72 -15.76
CA TYR A 170 15.04 0.64 -14.76
C TYR A 170 15.51 1.06 -13.36
N THR A 171 16.23 2.18 -13.26
CA THR A 171 16.83 2.70 -12.03
C THR A 171 16.53 4.18 -11.91
N ILE A 172 16.16 4.62 -10.71
CA ILE A 172 16.02 6.04 -10.39
C ILE A 172 17.28 6.48 -9.64
N GLU A 173 17.94 7.54 -10.11
CA GLU A 173 19.16 8.06 -9.50
C GLU A 173 18.93 8.52 -8.05
N ASN A 174 17.91 9.34 -7.82
CA ASN A 174 17.53 9.81 -6.50
C ASN A 174 16.04 9.51 -6.21
N PRO A 175 15.74 8.31 -5.67
CA PRO A 175 14.36 7.90 -5.38
C PRO A 175 13.60 8.84 -4.44
N ARG A 176 14.29 9.45 -3.47
CA ARG A 176 13.67 10.39 -2.51
C ARG A 176 13.21 11.65 -3.22
N HIS A 177 14.13 12.30 -3.94
CA HIS A 177 13.80 13.49 -4.72
C HIS A 177 12.72 13.20 -5.78
N PHE A 178 12.80 12.03 -6.43
CA PHE A 178 11.80 11.61 -7.40
C PHE A 178 10.41 11.54 -6.76
N VAL A 179 10.23 10.85 -5.64
CA VAL A 179 8.93 10.78 -4.96
C VAL A 179 8.46 12.16 -4.48
N ASP A 180 9.34 12.95 -3.88
CA ASP A 180 9.00 14.27 -3.33
C ASP A 180 8.56 15.26 -4.42
N SER A 181 9.18 15.20 -5.60
CA SER A 181 8.83 16.06 -6.75
C SER A 181 7.41 15.84 -7.29
N HIS A 182 6.82 14.66 -7.03
CA HIS A 182 5.45 14.37 -7.43
C HIS A 182 4.42 14.88 -6.42
N HIS A 183 4.84 15.35 -5.23
CA HIS A 183 3.97 15.95 -4.21
C HIS A 183 2.74 15.09 -3.87
N GLN A 184 2.91 13.77 -3.81
CA GLN A 184 1.83 12.80 -3.56
C GLN A 184 0.63 12.94 -4.52
N LYS A 185 0.85 13.50 -5.72
CA LYS A 185 -0.17 13.52 -6.77
C LYS A 185 -0.27 12.14 -7.41
N PRO A 186 -1.48 11.71 -7.82
CA PRO A 186 -1.64 10.44 -8.52
C PRO A 186 -0.89 10.44 -9.85
N VAL A 187 -0.02 9.45 -10.06
CA VAL A 187 0.76 9.25 -11.28
C VAL A 187 0.14 8.13 -12.09
N ASN A 188 -0.12 8.36 -13.38
CA ASN A 188 -0.63 7.31 -14.27
C ASN A 188 0.43 6.22 -14.43
N ALA A 189 0.03 4.96 -14.29
CA ALA A 189 0.92 3.83 -14.39
C ALA A 189 0.22 2.58 -14.92
N ILE A 190 1.03 1.65 -15.42
CA ILE A 190 0.57 0.33 -15.85
C ILE A 190 1.23 -0.71 -14.95
N ILE A 191 0.45 -1.60 -14.34
CA ILE A 191 1.01 -2.69 -13.53
C ILE A 191 1.55 -3.76 -14.46
N GLU A 192 2.87 -3.93 -14.51
CA GLU A 192 3.54 -4.85 -15.43
C GLU A 192 3.65 -6.27 -14.89
N HIS A 193 3.92 -6.39 -13.59
CA HIS A 193 4.13 -7.68 -12.95
C HIS A 193 3.71 -7.62 -11.49
N VAL A 194 3.23 -8.74 -10.94
CA VAL A 194 2.86 -8.89 -9.54
C VAL A 194 3.79 -9.91 -8.91
N ARG A 195 4.62 -9.46 -7.95
CA ARG A 195 5.57 -10.35 -7.27
C ARG A 195 4.87 -11.16 -6.19
N ASP A 196 4.10 -10.46 -5.37
CA ASP A 196 3.21 -11.00 -4.34
C ASP A 196 1.97 -10.09 -4.23
N GLY A 197 1.04 -10.40 -3.32
CA GLY A 197 -0.20 -9.63 -3.19
C GLY A 197 0.01 -8.13 -2.90
N SER A 198 1.11 -7.73 -2.28
CA SER A 198 1.40 -6.35 -1.86
C SER A 198 2.56 -5.68 -2.60
N VAL A 199 3.28 -6.41 -3.46
CA VAL A 199 4.46 -5.91 -4.19
C VAL A 199 4.26 -6.10 -5.69
N VAL A 200 4.29 -5.00 -6.43
CA VAL A 200 4.09 -4.97 -7.88
C VAL A 200 5.22 -4.23 -8.59
N ARG A 201 5.42 -4.51 -9.87
CA ARG A 201 6.23 -3.71 -10.78
C ARG A 201 5.29 -2.85 -11.59
N ALA A 202 5.54 -1.54 -11.61
CA ALA A 202 4.72 -0.58 -12.32
C ALA A 202 5.57 0.20 -13.32
N LEU A 203 5.03 0.43 -14.50
CA LEU A 203 5.55 1.35 -15.50
C LEU A 203 4.90 2.72 -15.27
N LEU A 204 5.64 3.68 -14.74
CA LEU A 204 5.16 5.05 -14.51
C LEU A 204 5.19 5.84 -15.81
N LEU A 205 4.13 6.60 -16.07
CA LEU A 205 3.97 7.48 -17.23
C LEU A 205 4.14 8.95 -16.81
N PRO A 206 4.62 9.83 -17.71
CA PRO A 206 4.93 9.59 -19.13
C PRO A 206 6.35 9.06 -19.42
N ASP A 207 7.27 9.15 -18.46
CA ASP A 207 8.72 8.95 -18.69
C ASP A 207 9.19 7.48 -18.68
N TYR A 208 8.27 6.52 -18.61
CA TYR A 208 8.52 5.09 -18.69
C TYR A 208 9.51 4.54 -17.64
N TYR A 209 9.40 5.00 -16.39
CA TYR A 209 10.14 4.41 -15.26
C TYR A 209 9.54 3.07 -14.84
N LEU A 210 10.33 2.00 -14.90
CA LEU A 210 9.91 0.67 -14.44
C LEU A 210 10.36 0.42 -13.00
N VAL A 211 9.47 0.74 -12.05
CA VAL A 211 9.73 0.75 -10.61
C VAL A 211 9.08 -0.42 -9.89
N THR A 212 9.57 -0.71 -8.69
CA THR A 212 8.88 -1.62 -7.75
C THR A 212 8.05 -0.80 -6.79
N VAL A 213 6.75 -1.08 -6.69
CA VAL A 213 5.83 -0.43 -5.76
C VAL A 213 5.40 -1.46 -4.71
N MET A 214 5.57 -1.11 -3.45
CA MET A 214 5.07 -1.87 -2.30
C MET A 214 3.90 -1.10 -1.68
N LEU A 215 2.79 -1.80 -1.42
CA LEU A 215 1.61 -1.19 -0.83
C LEU A 215 1.91 -0.69 0.59
N SER A 216 1.74 0.62 0.78
CA SER A 216 1.92 1.31 2.06
C SER A 216 0.97 0.80 3.14
N GLY A 217 1.46 0.64 4.37
CA GLY A 217 0.67 0.30 5.55
C GLY A 217 0.26 -1.17 5.68
N ILE A 218 0.55 -2.02 4.70
CA ILE A 218 0.19 -3.45 4.72
C ILE A 218 1.36 -4.35 4.30
N LYS A 219 1.22 -5.65 4.57
CA LYS A 219 2.09 -6.69 4.02
C LYS A 219 1.29 -7.96 3.77
N CYS A 220 1.43 -8.52 2.58
CA CYS A 220 0.95 -9.86 2.24
C CYS A 220 1.98 -10.93 2.60
N PRO A 221 1.56 -12.20 2.76
CA PRO A 221 2.47 -13.34 2.75
C PRO A 221 3.33 -13.36 1.49
N THR A 222 4.60 -13.71 1.64
CA THR A 222 5.61 -13.61 0.58
C THR A 222 6.12 -14.97 0.13
N PHE A 223 6.83 -14.99 -1.00
CA PHE A 223 7.59 -16.16 -1.46
C PHE A 223 9.01 -16.08 -0.90
N ARG A 224 9.40 -17.05 -0.07
CA ARG A 224 10.76 -17.13 0.46
C ARG A 224 11.64 -17.75 -0.61
N ARG A 225 12.76 -17.10 -0.93
CA ARG A 225 13.78 -17.64 -1.84
C ARG A 225 14.77 -18.44 -1.03
N GLU A 226 14.90 -19.71 -1.35
CA GLU A 226 15.94 -20.58 -0.82
C GLU A 226 17.26 -20.37 -1.59
N ALA A 227 18.37 -20.86 -1.02
CA ALA A 227 19.71 -20.68 -1.59
C ALA A 227 19.91 -21.38 -2.95
N ASP A 228 19.09 -22.38 -3.26
CA ASP A 228 19.05 -23.10 -4.54
C ASP A 228 18.25 -22.35 -5.63
N GLY A 229 17.66 -21.20 -5.30
CA GLY A 229 16.83 -20.40 -6.19
C GLY A 229 15.37 -20.84 -6.26
N SER A 230 14.96 -21.86 -5.50
CA SER A 230 13.55 -22.26 -5.38
C SER A 230 12.77 -21.25 -4.52
N GLU A 231 11.51 -21.01 -4.89
CA GLU A 231 10.60 -20.10 -4.16
C GLU A 231 9.57 -20.91 -3.39
N THR A 232 9.66 -20.90 -2.05
CA THR A 232 8.69 -21.54 -1.16
C THR A 232 7.62 -20.52 -0.73
N PRO A 233 6.33 -20.73 -1.06
CA PRO A 233 5.27 -19.78 -0.70
C PRO A 233 4.92 -19.87 0.78
N GLU A 234 4.83 -18.73 1.47
CA GLU A 234 4.17 -18.66 2.77
C GLU A 234 2.67 -19.01 2.64
N PRO A 235 2.00 -19.44 3.73
CA PRO A 235 0.56 -19.70 3.70
C PRO A 235 -0.21 -18.49 3.16
N PHE A 236 -1.10 -18.72 2.18
CA PHE A 236 -1.88 -17.71 1.47
C PHE A 236 -1.09 -16.77 0.54
N ALA A 237 0.21 -16.99 0.29
CA ALA A 237 1.00 -16.13 -0.59
C ALA A 237 0.55 -16.20 -2.06
N ALA A 238 0.31 -17.42 -2.57
CA ALA A 238 -0.14 -17.62 -3.94
C ALA A 238 -1.54 -17.06 -4.18
N GLU A 239 -2.44 -17.22 -3.21
CA GLU A 239 -3.81 -16.72 -3.25
C GLU A 239 -3.86 -15.19 -3.15
N ALA A 240 -3.02 -14.59 -2.29
CA ALA A 240 -2.88 -13.14 -2.21
C ALA A 240 -2.30 -12.56 -3.51
N LYS A 241 -1.29 -13.21 -4.10
CA LYS A 241 -0.75 -12.84 -5.42
C LYS A 241 -1.84 -12.89 -6.50
N PHE A 242 -2.58 -13.99 -6.56
CA PHE A 242 -3.69 -14.18 -7.50
C PHE A 242 -4.80 -13.12 -7.33
N PHE A 243 -5.10 -12.74 -6.09
CA PHE A 243 -6.09 -11.71 -5.79
C PHE A 243 -5.74 -10.36 -6.42
N THR A 244 -4.46 -9.97 -6.34
CA THR A 244 -3.95 -8.74 -6.94
C THR A 244 -3.80 -8.87 -8.45
N GLU A 245 -3.27 -10.00 -8.95
CA GLU A 245 -3.11 -10.25 -10.40
C GLU A 245 -4.41 -10.18 -11.16
N SER A 246 -5.44 -10.88 -10.68
CA SER A 246 -6.75 -10.93 -11.35
C SER A 246 -7.43 -9.56 -11.47
N ARG A 247 -7.03 -8.59 -10.64
CA ARG A 247 -7.62 -7.24 -10.60
C ARG A 247 -6.76 -6.19 -11.28
N LEU A 248 -5.45 -6.22 -11.09
CA LEU A 248 -4.57 -5.12 -11.44
C LEU A 248 -3.54 -5.42 -12.53
N LEU A 249 -3.21 -6.69 -12.82
CA LEU A 249 -2.17 -7.03 -13.79
C LEU A 249 -2.47 -6.42 -15.17
N GLN A 250 -1.57 -5.60 -15.71
CA GLN A 250 -1.73 -4.88 -16.99
C GLN A 250 -2.95 -3.94 -17.08
N ARG A 251 -3.51 -3.52 -15.94
CA ARG A 251 -4.54 -2.47 -15.91
C ARG A 251 -3.89 -1.10 -15.80
N ASP A 252 -4.58 -0.10 -16.36
CA ASP A 252 -4.28 1.31 -16.13
C ASP A 252 -4.69 1.68 -14.70
N VAL A 253 -3.76 2.22 -13.95
CA VAL A 253 -3.96 2.62 -12.56
C VAL A 253 -3.35 4.00 -12.33
N GLN A 254 -3.74 4.61 -11.22
CA GLN A 254 -3.01 5.76 -10.70
C GLN A 254 -2.31 5.36 -9.41
N ILE A 255 -1.04 5.69 -9.28
CA ILE A 255 -0.25 5.36 -8.09
C ILE A 255 0.10 6.66 -7.38
N ILE A 256 -0.25 6.75 -6.11
CA ILE A 256 0.27 7.81 -5.23
C ILE A 256 1.63 7.34 -4.74
N LEU A 257 2.68 8.08 -5.11
CA LEU A 257 4.03 7.85 -4.61
C LEU A 257 4.15 8.57 -3.26
N GLU A 258 4.18 7.81 -2.17
CA GLU A 258 4.09 8.37 -0.81
C GLU A 258 5.47 8.47 -0.15
N SER A 259 6.30 7.43 -0.31
CA SER A 259 7.67 7.41 0.19
C SER A 259 8.51 6.40 -0.60
N CYS A 260 9.78 6.20 -0.24
CA CYS A 260 10.64 5.20 -0.87
C CYS A 260 11.65 4.61 0.12
N HIS A 261 12.08 3.39 -0.18
CA HIS A 261 13.22 2.74 0.47
C HIS A 261 14.05 2.02 -0.60
N ASN A 262 15.31 2.42 -0.77
CA ASN A 262 16.16 2.01 -1.90
C ASN A 262 15.47 2.35 -3.24
N GLN A 263 15.37 1.40 -4.16
CA GLN A 263 14.64 1.54 -5.42
C GLN A 263 13.14 1.16 -5.31
N ASN A 264 12.68 0.77 -4.12
CA ASN A 264 11.29 0.41 -3.89
C ASN A 264 10.52 1.66 -3.46
N ILE A 265 9.39 1.91 -4.11
CA ILE A 265 8.48 3.00 -3.78
C ILE A 265 7.39 2.45 -2.88
N LEU A 266 7.10 3.17 -1.79
CA LEU A 266 5.91 2.96 -0.97
C LEU A 266 4.79 3.79 -1.56
N GLY A 267 3.66 3.16 -1.85
CA GLY A 267 2.56 3.88 -2.44
C GLY A 267 1.22 3.16 -2.38
N THR A 268 0.19 3.90 -2.79
CA THR A 268 -1.18 3.40 -2.87
C THR A 268 -1.60 3.32 -4.33
N ILE A 269 -2.12 2.16 -4.75
CA ILE A 269 -2.66 1.96 -6.10
C ILE A 269 -4.15 2.29 -6.10
N LEU A 270 -4.54 3.23 -6.96
CA LEU A 270 -5.90 3.66 -7.19
C LEU A 270 -6.42 3.06 -8.49
N HIS A 271 -7.60 2.47 -8.39
CA HIS A 271 -8.35 1.94 -9.52
C HIS A 271 -9.84 2.27 -9.33
N PRO A 272 -10.62 2.54 -10.39
CA PRO A 272 -12.04 2.90 -10.27
C PRO A 272 -12.88 1.88 -9.48
N ASN A 273 -12.56 0.59 -9.62
CA ASN A 273 -13.28 -0.50 -8.93
C ASN A 273 -12.95 -0.64 -7.44
N GLY A 274 -12.02 0.16 -6.91
CA GLY A 274 -11.71 0.20 -5.48
C GLY A 274 -10.22 0.18 -5.15
N ASN A 275 -9.93 0.36 -3.86
CA ASN A 275 -8.59 0.39 -3.30
C ASN A 275 -8.10 -1.02 -2.95
N ILE A 276 -7.08 -1.50 -3.67
CA ILE A 276 -6.56 -2.86 -3.48
C ILE A 276 -6.02 -3.11 -2.06
N THR A 277 -5.46 -2.09 -1.41
CA THR A 277 -4.90 -2.17 -0.06
C THR A 277 -5.98 -2.53 0.97
N GLU A 278 -7.14 -1.90 0.86
CA GLU A 278 -8.29 -2.16 1.75
C GLU A 278 -8.91 -3.53 1.46
N LEU A 279 -9.03 -3.90 0.19
CA LEU A 279 -9.57 -5.19 -0.23
C LEU A 279 -8.73 -6.37 0.27
N LEU A 280 -7.40 -6.28 0.17
CA LEU A 280 -6.47 -7.29 0.67
C LEU A 280 -6.60 -7.50 2.18
N LEU A 281 -6.75 -6.41 2.96
CA LEU A 281 -6.96 -6.50 4.40
C LEU A 281 -8.33 -7.09 4.74
N LYS A 282 -9.39 -6.61 4.08
CA LYS A 282 -10.77 -7.03 4.34
C LYS A 282 -10.99 -8.52 4.06
N ASP A 283 -10.34 -9.05 3.03
CA ASP A 283 -10.37 -10.48 2.71
C ASP A 283 -9.35 -11.30 3.51
N GLY A 284 -8.51 -10.67 4.34
CA GLY A 284 -7.54 -11.39 5.18
C GLY A 284 -6.33 -11.94 4.42
N PHE A 285 -6.00 -11.37 3.26
CA PHE A 285 -4.77 -11.68 2.52
C PHE A 285 -3.57 -10.84 2.97
N ALA A 286 -3.81 -9.80 3.78
CA ALA A 286 -2.77 -8.92 4.30
C ALA A 286 -2.99 -8.60 5.77
N ARG A 287 -1.92 -8.13 6.42
CA ARG A 287 -1.95 -7.54 7.76
C ARG A 287 -1.44 -6.11 7.73
N CYS A 288 -1.89 -5.28 8.67
CA CYS A 288 -1.39 -3.92 8.86
C CYS A 288 0.05 -3.92 9.38
N VAL A 289 0.83 -2.94 8.94
CA VAL A 289 2.26 -2.82 9.27
C VAL A 289 2.56 -1.43 9.83
N ASP A 290 2.94 -1.37 11.10
CA ASP A 290 3.08 -0.11 11.84
C ASP A 290 4.13 0.85 11.28
N TRP A 291 5.24 0.34 10.73
CA TRP A 291 6.34 1.21 10.28
C TRP A 291 6.00 1.98 9.00
N SER A 292 5.09 1.47 8.17
CA SER A 292 4.68 2.10 6.90
C SER A 292 3.25 2.64 6.94
N ILE A 293 2.50 2.43 8.02
CA ILE A 293 1.10 2.89 8.11
C ILE A 293 0.95 4.41 8.20
N ALA A 294 1.97 5.10 8.73
CA ALA A 294 1.99 6.56 8.81
C ALA A 294 2.17 7.23 7.43
N VAL A 295 2.77 6.51 6.49
CA VAL A 295 3.01 6.97 5.12
C VAL A 295 1.72 6.96 4.29
N TYR A 296 0.76 6.11 4.67
CA TYR A 296 -0.50 5.94 3.95
C TYR A 296 -1.39 7.19 4.01
N THR A 297 -1.67 7.78 2.85
CA THR A 297 -2.35 9.07 2.71
C THR A 297 -3.87 8.99 2.62
N ARG A 298 -4.47 7.79 2.61
CA ARG A 298 -5.92 7.59 2.36
C ARG A 298 -6.74 7.23 3.62
N GLY A 299 -6.16 7.42 4.80
CA GLY A 299 -6.81 7.21 6.10
C GLY A 299 -6.40 5.88 6.74
N ALA A 300 -5.44 5.92 7.66
CA ALA A 300 -4.89 4.73 8.33
C ALA A 300 -5.94 3.98 9.17
N GLU A 301 -6.95 4.68 9.68
CA GLU A 301 -8.07 4.11 10.41
C GLU A 301 -8.90 3.14 9.56
N LYS A 302 -9.02 3.38 8.25
CA LYS A 302 -9.73 2.47 7.33
C LYS A 302 -9.00 1.14 7.18
N LEU A 303 -7.68 1.16 7.12
CA LEU A 303 -6.86 -0.05 7.08
C LEU A 303 -7.05 -0.88 8.36
N ARG A 304 -7.01 -0.22 9.53
CA ARG A 304 -7.25 -0.90 10.81
C ARG A 304 -8.66 -1.49 10.91
N ALA A 305 -9.67 -0.78 10.41
CA ALA A 305 -11.04 -1.29 10.37
C ALA A 305 -11.16 -2.51 9.44
N ALA A 306 -10.55 -2.47 8.26
CA ALA A 306 -10.54 -3.60 7.32
C ALA A 306 -9.81 -4.83 7.87
N GLU A 307 -8.66 -4.63 8.52
CA GLU A 307 -7.92 -5.72 9.19
C GLU A 307 -8.76 -6.34 10.32
N ARG A 308 -9.41 -5.49 11.13
CA ARG A 308 -10.27 -5.94 12.23
C ARG A 308 -11.43 -6.79 11.71
N PHE A 309 -12.05 -6.39 10.61
CA PHE A 309 -13.12 -7.17 9.97
C PHE A 309 -12.68 -8.59 9.62
N ALA A 310 -11.47 -8.76 9.06
CA ALA A 310 -10.93 -10.07 8.73
C ALA A 310 -10.53 -10.89 9.97
N LYS A 311 -9.97 -10.23 11.00
CA LYS A 311 -9.61 -10.85 12.29
C LYS A 311 -10.84 -11.40 13.02
N ASP A 312 -11.90 -10.59 13.14
CA ASP A 312 -13.12 -10.94 13.86
C ASP A 312 -13.82 -12.15 13.21
N ARG A 313 -13.65 -12.32 11.90
CA ARG A 313 -14.20 -13.44 11.10
C ARG A 313 -13.23 -14.59 10.86
N ARG A 314 -12.01 -14.54 11.41
CA ARG A 314 -10.98 -15.58 11.25
C ARG A 314 -10.70 -15.94 9.78
N LEU A 315 -10.62 -14.93 8.93
CA LEU A 315 -10.43 -15.12 7.48
C LEU A 315 -8.94 -15.37 7.15
N ARG A 316 -8.68 -16.44 6.37
CA ARG A 316 -7.39 -16.74 5.71
C ARG A 316 -6.21 -16.71 6.69
N ILE A 317 -5.35 -15.68 6.63
CA ILE A 317 -4.18 -15.57 7.53
C ILE A 317 -4.59 -15.49 9.02
N TRP A 318 -5.85 -15.15 9.28
CA TRP A 318 -6.42 -15.07 10.63
C TRP A 318 -7.16 -16.34 11.07
N ARG A 319 -7.13 -17.45 10.30
CA ARG A 319 -7.83 -18.70 10.66
C ARG A 319 -7.36 -19.25 12.02
N ASP A 320 -6.05 -19.18 12.26
CA ASP A 320 -5.38 -19.66 13.47
C ASP A 320 -5.15 -18.51 14.47
N TYR A 321 -5.87 -17.39 14.32
CA TYR A 321 -5.70 -16.23 15.20
C TYR A 321 -6.22 -16.54 16.59
N VAL A 322 -5.28 -16.70 17.52
CA VAL A 322 -5.55 -16.70 18.95
C VAL A 322 -5.65 -15.25 19.39
N ALA A 323 -6.88 -14.81 19.68
CA ALA A 323 -7.07 -13.52 20.34
C ALA A 323 -6.24 -13.54 21.64
N PRO A 324 -5.60 -12.43 22.03
CA PRO A 324 -5.05 -12.29 23.36
C PRO A 324 -6.20 -12.31 24.37
N THR A 325 -6.73 -13.50 24.66
CA THR A 325 -7.39 -13.76 25.91
C THR A 325 -6.29 -13.62 26.93
N ALA A 326 -6.31 -12.49 27.64
CA ALA A 326 -5.81 -12.48 28.98
C ALA A 326 -6.59 -13.57 29.75
N ASN A 327 -6.11 -14.81 29.68
CA ASN A 327 -6.28 -15.80 30.73
C ASN A 327 -5.41 -15.35 31.91
N LEU A 328 -5.60 -14.10 32.32
CA LEU A 328 -5.17 -13.59 33.59
C LEU A 328 -6.36 -13.85 34.50
N ASP A 329 -6.11 -14.50 35.63
CA ASP A 329 -7.09 -14.57 36.69
C ASP A 329 -7.65 -13.16 36.94
N GLN A 330 -8.92 -13.07 37.33
CA GLN A 330 -9.60 -11.77 37.50
C GLN A 330 -8.83 -10.83 38.46
N LYS A 331 -8.00 -11.41 39.35
CA LYS A 331 -7.04 -10.73 40.25
C LYS A 331 -5.84 -10.09 39.53
N ASP A 332 -5.38 -10.65 38.42
CA ASP A 332 -4.22 -10.15 37.66
C ASP A 332 -4.62 -9.22 36.50
N LYS A 333 -5.91 -9.24 36.12
CA LYS A 333 -6.45 -8.36 35.07
C LYS A 333 -6.62 -6.92 35.55
N GLN A 334 -6.98 -6.73 36.82
CA GLN A 334 -7.07 -5.42 37.45
C GLN A 334 -6.47 -5.48 38.85
N PHE A 335 -5.45 -4.65 39.10
CA PHE A 335 -4.85 -4.55 40.42
C PHE A 335 -4.44 -3.12 40.73
N VAL A 336 -4.45 -2.80 42.02
CA VAL A 336 -3.97 -1.52 42.53
C VAL A 336 -2.49 -1.68 42.90
N ALA A 337 -1.65 -0.78 42.38
CA ALA A 337 -0.23 -0.78 42.69
C ALA A 337 0.29 0.65 42.89
N LYS A 338 1.35 0.80 43.70
CA LYS A 338 2.02 2.09 43.91
C LYS A 338 3.13 2.25 42.88
N VAL A 339 3.15 3.36 42.14
CA VAL A 339 4.23 3.63 41.18
C VAL A 339 5.50 3.99 41.94
N MET A 340 6.56 3.22 41.72
CA MET A 340 7.85 3.38 42.40
C MET A 340 8.85 4.11 41.53
N GLN A 341 8.92 3.75 40.25
CA GLN A 341 9.89 4.29 39.32
C GLN A 341 9.26 4.45 37.94
N VAL A 342 9.67 5.50 37.24
CA VAL A 342 9.38 5.66 35.80
C VAL A 342 10.68 5.38 35.06
N LEU A 343 10.70 4.32 34.26
CA LEU A 343 11.85 3.95 33.45
C LEU A 343 11.92 4.85 32.22
N ASN A 344 10.88 4.77 31.39
CA ASN A 344 10.76 5.47 30.11
C ASN A 344 9.39 6.17 29.97
N ALA A 345 9.19 6.89 28.87
CA ALA A 345 7.92 7.54 28.53
C ALA A 345 6.73 6.55 28.38
N ASP A 346 6.99 5.25 28.25
CA ASP A 346 6.00 4.19 28.11
C ASP A 346 6.12 3.07 29.16
N ALA A 347 7.10 3.11 30.05
CA ALA A 347 7.40 2.01 30.99
C ALA A 347 7.57 2.50 32.43
N ILE A 348 6.81 1.90 33.35
CA ILE A 348 6.83 2.21 34.79
C ILE A 348 7.00 0.94 35.62
N VAL A 349 7.66 1.06 36.76
CA VAL A 349 7.76 0.00 37.78
C VAL A 349 6.76 0.31 38.88
N VAL A 350 5.90 -0.66 39.17
CA VAL A 350 4.90 -0.56 40.23
C VAL A 350 5.18 -1.60 41.32
N LYS A 351 4.87 -1.25 42.55
CA LYS A 351 4.88 -2.16 43.70
C LYS A 351 3.46 -2.64 43.98
N LEU A 352 3.28 -3.95 43.92
CA LEU A 352 2.05 -4.65 44.26
C LEU A 352 1.81 -4.65 45.78
N ASN A 353 0.57 -4.90 46.20
CA ASN A 353 0.25 -5.05 47.63
C ASN A 353 0.95 -6.27 48.26
N SER A 354 1.35 -7.28 47.46
CA SER A 354 2.16 -8.41 47.89
C SER A 354 3.60 -8.03 48.27
N GLY A 355 4.05 -6.81 47.91
CA GLY A 355 5.42 -6.36 48.09
C GLY A 355 6.29 -6.49 46.83
N ASP A 356 5.82 -7.23 45.83
CA ASP A 356 6.55 -7.49 44.58
C ASP A 356 6.58 -6.28 43.65
N TYR A 357 7.64 -6.19 42.85
CA TYR A 357 7.81 -5.14 41.84
C TYR A 357 7.53 -5.70 40.45
N LYS A 358 6.66 -5.02 39.68
CA LYS A 358 6.32 -5.40 38.31
C LYS A 358 6.54 -4.22 37.35
N THR A 359 7.16 -4.50 36.21
CA THR A 359 7.33 -3.50 35.14
C THR A 359 6.14 -3.56 34.20
N ILE A 360 5.46 -2.42 34.06
CA ILE A 360 4.26 -2.27 33.22
C ILE A 360 4.57 -1.29 32.10
N HIS A 361 4.15 -1.65 30.89
CA HIS A 361 4.19 -0.76 29.74
C HIS A 361 2.80 -0.20 29.47
N LEU A 362 2.70 1.09 29.15
CA LEU A 362 1.44 1.71 28.77
C LEU A 362 0.95 1.11 27.45
N SER A 363 -0.31 0.66 27.42
CA SER A 363 -0.91 0.12 26.20
C SER A 363 -1.17 1.23 25.17
N SER A 364 -1.16 0.86 23.89
CA SER A 364 -1.52 1.74 22.75
C SER A 364 -0.67 2.98 22.50
N ILE A 365 0.41 3.21 23.26
CA ILE A 365 1.38 4.27 23.00
C ILE A 365 2.76 3.67 22.67
N ARG A 366 3.52 4.37 21.82
CA ARG A 366 4.95 4.09 21.61
C ARG A 366 5.72 5.40 21.69
N PRO A 367 6.89 5.42 22.34
CA PRO A 367 7.76 6.57 22.29
C PRO A 367 8.17 6.88 20.84
N PRO A 368 8.27 8.17 20.46
CA PRO A 368 8.82 8.58 19.17
C PRO A 368 10.21 7.95 18.97
N ARG A 369 10.47 7.43 17.77
CA ARG A 369 11.80 6.98 17.36
C ARG A 369 12.36 8.00 16.39
N LEU A 370 13.66 8.28 16.46
CA LEU A 370 14.32 9.08 15.43
C LEU A 370 14.21 8.35 14.09
N GLU A 371 13.67 9.02 13.07
CA GLU A 371 13.64 8.53 11.70
C GLU A 371 15.05 8.65 11.10
N GLY A 372 15.57 7.56 10.51
CA GLY A 372 16.72 7.65 9.59
C GLY A 372 18.01 6.87 9.89
N GLU A 373 18.12 6.02 10.92
CA GLU A 373 19.35 5.23 11.11
C GLU A 373 19.21 3.76 10.66
N ASN A 374 20.11 3.38 9.75
CA ASN A 374 20.32 2.02 9.25
C ASN A 374 20.62 1.04 10.39
N THR A 375 20.02 -0.15 10.30
CA THR A 375 20.10 -1.28 11.23
C THR A 375 21.48 -1.97 11.31
N GLN A 376 22.59 -1.27 11.01
CA GLN A 376 23.94 -1.86 10.95
C GLN A 376 24.82 -1.56 12.17
N ASP A 377 24.55 -0.54 12.98
CA ASP A 377 25.36 -0.27 14.17
C ASP A 377 24.83 -1.02 15.40
N LYS A 378 25.06 -2.34 15.44
CA LYS A 378 24.72 -3.23 16.57
C LYS A 378 25.51 -2.94 17.87
N ASN A 379 26.38 -1.92 17.90
CA ASN A 379 27.29 -1.65 19.02
C ASN A 379 27.15 -0.29 19.72
N LYS A 380 26.14 0.54 19.41
CA LYS A 380 25.88 1.72 20.24
C LYS A 380 25.08 1.34 21.49
N LYS A 381 25.77 1.40 22.64
CA LYS A 381 25.27 1.48 24.01
C LYS A 381 23.93 2.22 24.09
N LEU A 382 23.05 1.82 25.02
CA LEU A 382 21.78 2.47 25.38
C LEU A 382 21.80 3.97 25.03
N ARG A 383 20.92 4.39 24.12
CA ARG A 383 20.77 5.81 23.76
C ARG A 383 20.44 6.59 25.04
N PRO A 384 21.23 7.60 25.42
CA PRO A 384 20.90 8.52 26.50
C PRO A 384 19.47 9.06 26.33
N LEU A 385 18.73 9.13 27.44
CA LEU A 385 17.35 9.64 27.51
C LEU A 385 17.15 11.01 26.82
N TYR A 386 18.23 11.78 26.71
CA TYR A 386 18.27 13.15 26.19
C TYR A 386 18.37 13.24 24.66
N ASP A 387 18.70 12.15 23.96
CA ASP A 387 18.96 12.18 22.52
C ASP A 387 17.69 12.03 21.67
N ILE A 388 16.56 11.67 22.29
CA ILE A 388 15.29 11.46 21.59
C ILE A 388 14.36 12.66 21.84
N PRO A 389 13.84 13.33 20.80
CA PRO A 389 12.94 14.47 20.94
C PRO A 389 11.72 14.12 21.81
N TYR A 390 11.42 14.97 22.79
CA TYR A 390 10.27 14.86 23.68
C TYR A 390 10.22 13.68 24.66
N MET A 391 11.17 12.73 24.57
CA MET A 391 11.25 11.57 25.49
C MET A 391 11.56 12.00 26.92
N PHE A 392 12.47 12.94 27.10
CA PHE A 392 12.81 13.47 28.42
C PHE A 392 11.62 14.18 29.06
N GLU A 393 10.95 15.09 28.32
CA GLU A 393 9.77 15.78 28.84
C GLU A 393 8.62 14.81 29.15
N ALA A 394 8.36 13.82 28.29
CA ALA A 394 7.31 12.82 28.51
C ALA A 394 7.61 11.94 29.74
N ARG A 395 8.87 11.51 29.92
CA ARG A 395 9.29 10.76 31.10
C ARG A 395 9.17 11.61 32.36
N GLU A 396 9.64 12.85 32.34
CA GLU A 396 9.57 13.76 33.49
C GLU A 396 8.13 14.14 33.86
N PHE A 397 7.25 14.27 32.87
CA PHE A 397 5.82 14.47 33.09
C PHE A 397 5.19 13.29 33.84
N LEU A 398 5.46 12.05 33.39
CA LEU A 398 5.02 10.84 34.10
C LEU A 398 5.65 10.75 35.49
N ARG A 399 6.94 11.09 35.62
CA ARG A 399 7.66 11.08 36.90
C ARG A 399 6.99 12.01 37.92
N LYS A 400 6.72 13.26 37.54
CA LYS A 400 6.07 14.26 38.40
C LYS A 400 4.63 13.88 38.75
N LYS A 401 3.89 13.27 37.81
CA LYS A 401 2.47 12.96 38.03
C LYS A 401 2.21 11.65 38.75
N LEU A 402 3.01 10.62 38.53
CA LEU A 402 2.69 9.24 38.91
C LEU A 402 3.53 8.70 40.07
N ILE A 403 4.80 9.11 40.24
CA ILE A 403 5.64 8.54 41.30
C ILE A 403 5.00 8.73 42.68
N GLY A 404 5.00 7.66 43.46
CA GLY A 404 4.45 7.62 44.81
C GLY A 404 2.93 7.48 44.86
N LYS A 405 2.20 7.60 43.74
CA LYS A 405 0.74 7.48 43.71
C LYS A 405 0.29 6.04 43.51
N LYS A 406 -0.90 5.72 44.04
CA LYS A 406 -1.59 4.45 43.77
C LYS A 406 -2.36 4.57 42.46
N VAL A 407 -2.09 3.66 41.54
CA VAL A 407 -2.76 3.54 40.24
C VAL A 407 -3.54 2.23 40.19
N ASN A 408 -4.71 2.25 39.58
CA ASN A 408 -5.43 1.05 39.17
C ASN A 408 -4.94 0.66 37.77
N VAL A 409 -4.27 -0.48 37.70
CA VAL A 409 -3.67 -1.03 36.49
C VAL A 409 -4.65 -2.04 35.90
N THR A 410 -5.09 -1.82 34.67
CA THR A 410 -5.86 -2.79 33.89
C THR A 410 -4.96 -3.40 32.82
N VAL A 411 -4.63 -4.69 32.94
CA VAL A 411 -3.77 -5.38 31.97
C VAL A 411 -4.57 -5.69 30.71
N ASP A 412 -4.19 -5.06 29.60
CA ASP A 412 -4.89 -5.19 28.32
C ASP A 412 -4.42 -6.44 27.56
N TYR A 413 -3.10 -6.69 27.56
CA TYR A 413 -2.51 -7.89 26.98
C TYR A 413 -1.07 -8.08 27.48
N ILE A 414 -0.61 -9.32 27.47
CA ILE A 414 0.81 -9.67 27.65
C ILE A 414 1.39 -9.94 26.28
N ARG A 415 2.44 -9.19 25.91
CA ARG A 415 3.23 -9.50 24.72
C ARG A 415 4.22 -10.61 25.09
N PRO A 416 4.13 -11.80 24.47
CA PRO A 416 5.08 -12.88 24.73
C PRO A 416 6.49 -12.46 24.31
N ALA A 417 7.49 -13.07 24.93
CA ALA A 417 8.87 -12.85 24.55
C ALA A 417 9.09 -13.25 23.09
N SER A 418 9.74 -12.38 22.31
CA SER A 418 10.08 -12.66 20.91
C SER A 418 11.58 -12.91 20.81
N PRO A 419 12.01 -14.03 20.19
CA PRO A 419 13.42 -14.22 19.86
C PRO A 419 13.90 -13.15 18.89
N ALA A 420 15.20 -12.84 18.91
CA ALA A 420 15.80 -11.93 17.95
C ALA A 420 15.69 -12.51 16.53
N THR A 421 15.19 -11.70 15.59
CA THR A 421 15.26 -11.97 14.15
C THR A 421 16.16 -10.92 13.50
N GLU A 422 16.64 -11.15 12.28
CA GLU A 422 17.60 -10.25 11.60
C GLU A 422 17.18 -8.78 11.54
N THR A 423 15.88 -8.50 11.64
CA THR A 423 15.29 -7.15 11.61
C THR A 423 14.66 -6.68 12.93
N VAL A 424 14.58 -7.55 13.95
CA VAL A 424 13.84 -7.27 15.19
C VAL A 424 14.66 -7.75 16.41
N PRO A 425 15.05 -6.84 17.34
CA PRO A 425 15.76 -7.24 18.56
C PRO A 425 14.97 -8.24 19.40
N ALA A 426 15.67 -9.06 20.21
CA ALA A 426 15.00 -9.89 21.20
C ALA A 426 14.20 -9.00 22.16
N PHE A 427 12.91 -9.30 22.33
CA PHE A 427 12.04 -8.60 23.25
C PHE A 427 11.66 -9.55 24.38
N SER A 428 11.96 -9.15 25.63
CA SER A 428 11.44 -9.84 26.82
C SER A 428 9.92 -9.74 26.86
N GLU A 429 9.28 -10.62 27.64
CA GLU A 429 7.85 -10.55 27.91
C GLU A 429 7.48 -9.15 28.44
N ARG A 430 6.40 -8.54 27.90
CA ARG A 430 5.94 -7.20 28.30
C ARG A 430 4.48 -7.22 28.68
N THR A 431 4.19 -6.96 29.95
CA THR A 431 2.85 -6.64 30.42
C THR A 431 2.45 -5.24 29.93
N CYS A 432 1.46 -5.16 29.04
CA CYS A 432 0.93 -3.90 28.52
C CYS A 432 -0.41 -3.59 29.21
N ALA A 433 -0.55 -2.41 29.81
CA ALA A 433 -1.70 -2.06 30.65
C ALA A 433 -2.11 -0.59 30.53
N THR A 434 -3.39 -0.34 30.78
CA THR A 434 -3.96 0.99 30.97
C THR A 434 -3.91 1.36 32.46
N ASN A 435 -3.35 2.52 32.79
CA ASN A 435 -3.24 2.99 34.18
C ASN A 435 -4.25 4.11 34.44
N SER A 436 -5.01 3.99 35.52
CA SER A 436 -5.94 5.02 36.00
C SER A 436 -5.56 5.47 37.42
N LEU A 437 -5.61 6.79 37.67
CA LEU A 437 -5.34 7.34 39.01
C LEU A 437 -6.57 7.12 39.91
N LEU A 438 -6.38 6.49 41.07
CA LEU A 438 -7.41 6.37 42.09
C LEU A 438 -7.71 7.77 42.66
N GLY A 439 -8.88 8.32 42.34
CA GLY A 439 -9.35 9.62 42.83
C GLY A 439 -9.85 10.61 41.77
N LEU A 440 -9.83 10.26 40.48
CA LEU A 440 -10.53 11.02 39.43
C LEU A 440 -11.45 10.07 38.66
N LEU A 441 -12.66 9.89 39.16
CA LEU A 441 -13.76 9.35 38.37
C LEU A 441 -14.12 10.38 37.30
N SER A 442 -13.62 10.19 36.09
CA SER A 442 -14.30 10.68 34.88
C SER A 442 -13.95 9.79 33.69
N PRO A 443 -14.91 9.40 32.83
CA PRO A 443 -14.69 8.56 31.65
C PRO A 443 -13.88 9.24 30.53
N ALA A 444 -13.28 10.40 30.80
CA ALA A 444 -12.68 11.30 29.81
C ALA A 444 -11.22 10.96 29.44
N PHE A 445 -10.60 9.96 30.05
CA PHE A 445 -9.26 9.48 29.66
C PHE A 445 -9.32 8.55 28.43
N ARG A 446 -9.86 9.06 27.32
CA ARG A 446 -9.42 8.65 25.98
C ARG A 446 -8.29 9.61 25.62
N PRO A 447 -7.07 9.16 25.27
CA PRO A 447 -6.07 10.08 24.76
C PRO A 447 -6.50 10.55 23.36
N ARG A 448 -7.32 11.60 23.30
CA ARG A 448 -7.26 12.56 22.21
C ARG A 448 -6.01 13.40 22.45
N LEU A 449 -4.84 12.85 22.13
CA LEU A 449 -3.77 13.72 21.68
C LEU A 449 -4.28 14.30 20.35
N LEU A 450 -4.65 15.57 20.36
CA LEU A 450 -4.82 16.34 19.14
C LEU A 450 -3.50 16.29 18.38
N CYS A 451 -3.44 15.45 17.35
CA CYS A 451 -2.57 15.71 16.22
C CYS A 451 -3.09 16.99 15.56
N VAL A 452 -2.54 18.14 15.94
CA VAL A 452 -2.75 19.36 15.17
C VAL A 452 -1.91 19.22 13.89
N PRO A 453 -2.52 19.22 12.69
CA PRO A 453 -1.78 19.20 11.45
C PRO A 453 -0.93 20.47 11.34
N ARG A 454 0.30 20.32 10.84
CA ARG A 454 1.35 21.37 10.77
C ARG A 454 1.02 22.63 9.96
N ASN A 455 -0.19 22.77 9.40
CA ASN A 455 -0.55 23.85 8.47
C ASN A 455 -1.81 24.63 8.90
N SER A 456 -1.79 25.31 10.05
CA SER A 456 -2.77 26.37 10.31
C SER A 456 -2.13 27.56 11.03
N LEU A 457 -2.53 28.78 10.65
CA LEU A 457 -2.02 30.07 11.16
C LEU A 457 -2.02 30.20 12.70
N THR A 458 -2.79 29.37 13.38
CA THR A 458 -2.86 29.24 14.84
C THR A 458 -1.51 28.84 15.47
N TYR A 459 -0.66 28.08 14.76
CA TYR A 459 0.65 27.64 15.25
C TYR A 459 1.66 28.80 15.36
N HIS A 460 1.61 29.76 14.43
CA HIS A 460 2.51 30.93 14.47
C HIS A 460 2.13 31.90 15.60
N CYS A 461 0.85 32.06 15.93
CA CYS A 461 0.41 32.90 17.05
C CYS A 461 0.81 32.29 18.41
N TYR A 462 0.75 30.97 18.55
CA TYR A 462 1.08 30.29 19.80
C TYR A 462 2.59 30.34 20.11
N VAL A 463 3.44 30.14 19.10
CA VAL A 463 4.90 30.23 19.24
C VAL A 463 5.37 31.68 19.46
N ALA A 464 4.67 32.68 18.92
CA ALA A 464 4.96 34.09 19.18
C ALA A 464 4.61 34.50 20.63
N ALA A 465 3.49 33.98 21.17
CA ALA A 465 3.09 34.23 22.56
C ALA A 465 4.05 33.62 23.59
N GLU A 466 4.53 32.38 23.37
CA GLU A 466 5.51 31.75 24.26
C GLU A 466 6.88 32.46 24.25
N ARG A 467 7.34 32.94 23.08
CA ARG A 467 8.59 33.71 22.99
C ARG A 467 8.51 35.07 23.69
N PHE A 468 7.33 35.69 23.73
CA PHE A 468 7.11 36.95 24.45
C PHE A 468 7.09 36.74 25.97
N VAL A 469 6.43 35.69 26.45
CA VAL A 469 6.36 35.34 27.88
C VAL A 469 7.72 34.94 28.45
N CYS A 470 8.52 34.18 27.69
CA CYS A 470 9.87 33.79 28.12
C CYS A 470 10.88 34.96 28.17
N ARG A 471 10.69 36.02 27.35
CA ARG A 471 11.56 37.22 27.40
C ARG A 471 11.25 38.15 28.56
N VAL A 472 9.99 38.21 28.99
CA VAL A 472 9.56 39.10 30.08
C VAL A 472 9.91 38.53 31.46
N LEU A 473 10.08 37.21 31.59
CA LEU A 473 10.41 36.53 32.86
C LEU A 473 11.89 36.59 33.28
N GLN A 474 12.75 37.31 32.54
CA GLN A 474 14.18 37.46 32.87
C GLN A 474 14.54 38.75 33.64
N ASN A 475 13.59 39.66 33.90
CA ASN A 475 13.86 40.90 34.65
C ASN A 475 13.14 40.92 36.01
N HIS A 476 13.93 40.94 37.08
CA HIS A 476 13.49 40.57 38.44
C HIS A 476 12.91 41.70 39.30
N SER A 477 12.22 42.70 38.72
CA SER A 477 11.70 43.85 39.49
C SER A 477 10.22 44.24 39.27
N LEU A 478 9.42 43.47 38.54
CA LEU A 478 8.03 43.86 38.20
C LEU A 478 6.96 42.77 38.42
N VAL A 479 7.24 41.78 39.27
CA VAL A 479 6.35 40.61 39.46
C VAL A 479 5.01 40.96 40.12
N ASN A 480 4.96 41.97 40.98
CA ASN A 480 3.74 42.29 41.74
C ASN A 480 2.70 43.11 40.95
N HIS A 481 3.10 43.91 39.95
CA HIS A 481 2.14 44.65 39.11
C HIS A 481 1.55 43.78 37.99
N ILE A 482 2.27 42.75 37.53
CA ILE A 482 1.83 41.87 36.44
C ILE A 482 0.75 40.87 36.90
N LEU A 483 0.74 40.47 38.16
CA LEU A 483 -0.28 39.59 38.73
C LEU A 483 -1.68 40.24 38.78
N SER A 484 -1.74 41.56 38.96
CA SER A 484 -2.99 42.34 38.91
C SER A 484 -3.53 42.54 37.48
N LEU A 485 -2.64 42.59 36.48
CA LEU A 485 -3.03 42.66 35.06
C LEU A 485 -3.47 41.30 34.50
N LEU A 486 -2.87 40.20 34.97
CA LEU A 486 -3.26 38.84 34.57
C LEU A 486 -4.62 38.40 35.13
N SER A 487 -5.03 38.91 36.29
CA SER A 487 -6.40 38.69 36.81
C SER A 487 -7.44 39.45 35.98
N LEU A 488 -7.15 40.68 35.56
CA LEU A 488 -8.00 41.46 34.64
C LEU A 488 -8.08 40.83 33.24
N LEU A 489 -6.99 40.27 32.70
CA LEU A 489 -7.01 39.56 31.41
C LEU A 489 -7.80 38.24 31.47
N LYS A 490 -7.76 37.53 32.60
CA LYS A 490 -8.59 36.33 32.81
C LYS A 490 -10.08 36.66 32.88
N ILE A 491 -10.44 37.80 33.48
CA ILE A 491 -11.81 38.29 33.52
C ILE A 491 -12.28 38.72 32.12
N TYR A 492 -11.41 39.37 31.34
CA TYR A 492 -11.71 39.77 29.95
C TYR A 492 -11.85 38.55 29.00
N TRP A 493 -11.00 37.53 29.14
CA TRP A 493 -11.13 36.27 28.39
C TRP A 493 -12.37 35.46 28.80
N ALA A 494 -12.74 35.47 30.09
CA ALA A 494 -13.97 34.86 30.56
C ALA A 494 -15.22 35.58 30.04
N LEU A 495 -15.21 36.93 29.98
CA LEU A 495 -16.28 37.74 29.39
C LEU A 495 -16.40 37.54 27.87
N CYS A 496 -15.28 37.44 27.15
CA CYS A 496 -15.29 37.14 25.70
C CYS A 496 -15.77 35.71 25.41
N ALA A 497 -15.39 34.73 26.22
CA ALA A 497 -15.90 33.35 26.11
C ALA A 497 -17.41 33.28 26.41
N TRP A 498 -17.88 34.05 27.40
CA TRP A 498 -19.29 34.13 27.77
C TRP A 498 -20.16 34.82 26.70
N HIS A 499 -19.63 35.84 26.02
CA HIS A 499 -20.32 36.49 24.88
C HIS A 499 -20.36 35.60 23.62
N CYS A 500 -19.35 34.74 23.41
CA CYS A 500 -19.29 33.84 22.27
C CYS A 500 -20.29 32.66 22.40
N GLU A 501 -20.47 32.12 23.61
CA GLU A 501 -21.45 31.06 23.87
C GLU A 501 -22.91 31.56 23.77
N ARG A 502 -23.20 32.79 24.23
CA ARG A 502 -24.53 33.40 24.10
C ARG A 502 -24.91 33.70 22.64
N SER A 503 -23.93 34.04 21.80
CA SER A 503 -24.15 34.31 20.37
C SER A 503 -24.44 33.02 19.59
N LEU A 504 -23.84 31.89 19.98
CA LEU A 504 -24.10 30.59 19.38
C LEU A 504 -25.46 30.02 19.79
N LEU A 505 -25.89 30.25 21.05
CA LEU A 505 -27.22 29.87 21.55
C LEU A 505 -28.34 30.69 20.89
N LEU A 506 -28.14 31.99 20.64
CA LEU A 506 -29.09 32.81 19.88
C LEU A 506 -29.21 32.36 18.42
N LEU A 507 -28.10 31.97 17.78
CA LEU A 507 -28.12 31.44 16.42
C LEU A 507 -28.80 30.07 16.32
N ILE A 508 -28.65 29.22 17.34
CA ILE A 508 -29.32 27.92 17.42
C ILE A 508 -30.82 28.10 17.71
N MET A 509 -31.22 29.06 18.55
CA MET A 509 -32.64 29.36 18.78
C MET A 509 -33.32 29.97 17.56
N LEU A 510 -32.66 30.89 16.83
CA LEU A 510 -33.16 31.43 15.57
C LEU A 510 -33.27 30.36 14.47
N PHE A 511 -32.43 29.32 14.49
CA PHE A 511 -32.52 28.19 13.55
C PHE A 511 -33.65 27.20 13.88
N ILE A 512 -34.07 27.13 15.15
CA ILE A 512 -35.18 26.26 15.60
C ILE A 512 -36.54 26.95 15.36
N GLU A 513 -36.64 28.27 15.52
CA GLU A 513 -37.87 29.03 15.20
C GLU A 513 -38.15 29.15 13.69
N CYS A 514 -37.14 28.99 12.82
CA CYS A 514 -37.32 28.99 11.36
C CYS A 514 -37.78 27.64 10.75
N GLN A 515 -37.99 26.57 11.54
CA GLN A 515 -38.48 25.27 11.05
C GLN A 515 -39.93 24.93 11.42
N SER A 516 -40.68 25.88 11.99
CA SER A 516 -42.10 25.68 12.31
C SER A 516 -42.97 26.88 11.90
N GLY A 517 -42.99 27.18 10.60
CA GLY A 517 -44.08 27.78 9.79
C GLY A 517 -44.68 29.15 10.16
N PRO A 518 -45.42 29.80 9.23
CA PRO A 518 -45.69 29.45 7.83
C PRO A 518 -44.62 29.93 6.85
#